data_AF-A0A158KJ96-F1
#
_entry.id   AF-A0A158KJ96-F1
#
_cell.length_a   1.000
_cell.length_b   1.000
_cell.length_c   1.000
_cell.angle_alpha   90.00
_cell.angle_beta   90.00
_cell.angle_gamma   90.00
#
_symmetry.space_group_name_H-M   'P 1'
#
loop_
_entity.id
_entity.type
_entity.pdbx_description
1 polymer ?
#
loop_
_entity_poly.entity_id
_entity_poly.type
_entity_poly.pdbx_seq_one_letter_code
_entity_poly.pdbx_strand_id
1 'polypeptide(L)'
;MIMAICCLIIETLESFYQGMPDTRKLSSAMFRSFFGRDTTLDVFAGDNDWFYKDIRCGILHQSEARNGWRIVRRGRLLDKSRKSINATKFIRELRTIVDTYAEQLEKDEEIWLKFKKKMKAVCKNCD
;
A
#
# COMPACT_ATOMS: atom_id res chain seq x y z
N MET A 1 -2.20 5.64 13.93
CA MET A 1 -2.33 4.17 13.85
C MET A 1 -2.92 3.68 12.53
N ILE A 2 -4.06 4.21 12.02
CA ILE A 2 -4.67 3.79 10.73
C ILE A 2 -3.67 3.70 9.58
N MET A 3 -2.84 4.73 9.36
CA MET A 3 -1.89 4.75 8.24
C MET A 3 -0.78 3.69 8.33
N ALA A 4 -0.36 3.29 9.54
CA ALA A 4 0.64 2.23 9.68
C ALA A 4 0.11 0.90 9.14
N ILE A 5 -1.14 0.59 9.47
CA ILE A 5 -1.85 -0.61 8.98
C ILE A 5 -2.05 -0.51 7.47
N CYS A 6 -2.45 0.66 6.96
CA CYS A 6 -2.57 0.85 5.52
C CYS A 6 -1.26 0.60 4.77
N CYS A 7 -0.13 1.07 5.31
CA CYS A 7 1.19 0.80 4.72
C CYS A 7 1.54 -0.70 4.73
N LEU A 8 1.22 -1.41 5.80
CA LEU A 8 1.39 -2.88 5.86
C LEU A 8 0.53 -3.57 4.80
N ILE A 9 -0.76 -3.21 4.71
CA ILE A 9 -1.69 -3.78 3.72
C ILE A 9 -1.20 -3.52 2.30
N ILE A 10 -0.72 -2.31 1.98
CA ILE A 10 -0.19 -1.99 0.65
C ILE A 10 0.96 -2.93 0.28
N GLU A 11 1.95 -3.05 1.16
CA GLU A 11 3.12 -3.90 0.89
C GLU A 11 2.74 -5.39 0.82
N THR A 12 1.86 -5.86 1.69
CA THR A 12 1.35 -7.23 1.67
C THR A 12 0.57 -7.50 0.39
N LEU A 13 -0.42 -6.67 0.06
CA LEU A 13 -1.25 -6.79 -1.14
C LEU A 13 -0.40 -6.76 -2.41
N GLU A 14 0.58 -5.86 -2.49
CA GLU A 14 1.49 -5.81 -3.62
C GLU A 14 2.30 -7.11 -3.78
N SER A 15 2.79 -7.66 -2.67
CA SER A 15 3.52 -8.92 -2.69
C SER A 15 2.66 -10.09 -3.19
N PHE A 16 1.34 -10.02 -2.97
CA PHE A 16 0.36 -10.97 -3.51
C PHE A 16 0.14 -10.77 -5.01
N TYR A 17 -0.10 -9.54 -5.45
CA TYR A 17 -0.21 -9.20 -6.89
C TYR A 17 1.01 -9.65 -7.70
N GLN A 18 2.21 -9.62 -7.09
CA GLN A 18 3.45 -10.01 -7.77
C GLN A 18 3.89 -11.46 -7.47
N GLY A 19 3.20 -12.16 -6.58
CA GLY A 19 3.57 -13.52 -6.16
C GLY A 19 4.96 -13.62 -5.53
N MET A 20 5.38 -12.57 -4.81
CA MET A 20 6.73 -12.45 -4.22
C MET A 20 6.81 -13.06 -2.82
N PRO A 21 7.64 -14.10 -2.59
CA PRO A 21 7.77 -14.75 -1.27
C PRO A 21 8.13 -13.77 -0.14
N ASP A 22 9.07 -12.87 -0.40
CA ASP A 22 9.44 -11.76 0.48
C ASP A 22 9.63 -10.46 -0.31
N THR A 23 9.60 -9.32 0.39
CA THR A 23 9.79 -7.98 -0.19
C THR A 23 11.02 -7.27 0.39
N ARG A 24 11.99 -8.04 0.91
CA ARG A 24 13.16 -7.46 1.59
C ARG A 24 13.94 -6.58 0.61
N LYS A 25 14.20 -5.34 1.03
CA LYS A 25 14.84 -4.29 0.21
C LYS A 25 14.02 -3.83 -1.01
N LEU A 26 12.79 -4.32 -1.16
CA LEU A 26 11.90 -3.99 -2.28
C LEU A 26 10.70 -3.14 -1.85
N SER A 27 10.54 -2.82 -0.57
CA SER A 27 9.38 -2.06 -0.07
C SER A 27 9.14 -0.77 -0.86
N SER A 28 10.17 0.03 -1.17
CA SER A 28 9.98 1.24 -2.00
C SER A 28 9.39 0.93 -3.37
N ALA A 29 9.87 -0.13 -4.02
CA ALA A 29 9.36 -0.59 -5.31
C ALA A 29 7.92 -1.12 -5.20
N MET A 30 7.57 -1.78 -4.09
CA MET A 30 6.19 -2.23 -3.84
C MET A 30 5.22 -1.04 -3.79
N PHE A 31 5.58 0.04 -3.08
CA PHE A 31 4.75 1.24 -3.03
C PHE A 31 4.66 1.95 -4.39
N ARG A 32 5.76 2.03 -5.15
CA ARG A 32 5.73 2.56 -6.53
C ARG A 32 4.79 1.75 -7.42
N SER A 33 4.91 0.43 -7.38
CA SER A 33 4.07 -0.48 -8.17
C SER A 33 2.60 -0.35 -7.77
N PHE A 34 2.31 -0.30 -6.47
CA PHE A 34 0.96 -0.14 -5.95
C PHE A 34 0.30 1.16 -6.43
N PHE A 35 0.97 2.30 -6.26
CA PHE A 35 0.43 3.60 -6.70
C PHE A 35 0.52 3.82 -8.21
N GLY A 36 1.29 3.00 -8.94
CA GLY A 36 1.33 3.02 -10.41
C GLY A 36 0.15 2.33 -11.08
N ARG A 37 -0.70 1.63 -10.31
CA ARG A 37 -1.95 1.03 -10.83
C ARG A 37 -3.05 2.08 -10.93
N ASP A 38 -3.89 1.92 -11.94
CA ASP A 38 -5.10 2.72 -12.16
C ASP A 38 -6.13 2.42 -11.06
N THR A 39 -6.04 3.19 -9.96
CA THR A 39 -6.90 3.11 -8.77
C THR A 39 -7.07 4.50 -8.20
N THR A 40 -8.05 4.73 -7.31
CA THR A 40 -8.22 6.03 -6.62
C THR A 40 -6.99 6.50 -5.82
N LEU A 41 -6.05 5.59 -5.51
CA LEU A 41 -4.82 5.91 -4.79
C LEU A 41 -3.63 6.23 -5.71
N ASP A 42 -3.82 6.20 -7.03
CA ASP A 42 -2.80 6.62 -8.01
C ASP A 42 -2.32 8.06 -7.81
N VAL A 43 -3.15 8.92 -7.23
CA VAL A 43 -2.82 10.32 -6.86
C VAL A 43 -1.62 10.43 -5.90
N PHE A 44 -1.28 9.35 -5.21
CA PHE A 44 -0.11 9.25 -4.34
C PHE A 44 1.18 8.85 -5.08
N ALA A 45 1.06 8.44 -6.35
CA ALA A 45 2.20 8.35 -7.24
C ALA A 45 2.88 9.72 -7.35
N GLY A 46 4.19 9.68 -7.56
CA GLY A 46 5.00 10.88 -7.69
C GLY A 46 6.46 10.57 -7.50
N ASP A 47 7.25 11.61 -7.72
CA ASP A 47 8.70 11.47 -7.74
C ASP A 47 9.28 11.16 -6.36
N ASN A 48 10.49 10.62 -6.39
CA ASN A 48 11.36 10.44 -5.21
C ASN A 48 10.81 9.52 -4.10
N ASP A 49 9.73 8.78 -4.34
CA ASP A 49 9.06 7.92 -3.35
C ASP A 49 8.65 8.65 -2.08
N TRP A 50 8.17 9.89 -2.22
CA TRP A 50 7.82 10.73 -1.09
C TRP A 50 6.89 10.01 -0.10
N PHE A 51 5.90 9.23 -0.58
CA PHE A 51 4.98 8.50 0.29
C PHE A 51 5.73 7.45 1.12
N TYR A 52 6.59 6.65 0.47
CA TYR A 52 7.37 5.63 1.15
C TYR A 52 8.34 6.25 2.17
N LYS A 53 9.06 7.31 1.78
CA LYS A 53 10.08 7.94 2.64
C LYS A 53 9.47 8.75 3.78
N ASP A 54 8.49 9.59 3.49
CA ASP A 54 7.98 10.58 4.44
C ASP A 54 6.81 10.05 5.27
N ILE A 55 6.00 9.18 4.69
CA ILE A 55 4.81 8.62 5.37
C ILE A 55 5.14 7.24 5.94
N ARG A 56 5.45 6.26 5.09
CA ARG A 56 5.67 4.87 5.56
C ARG A 56 6.87 4.77 6.49
N CYS A 57 8.05 5.19 6.05
CA CYS A 57 9.28 5.12 6.84
C CYS A 57 9.27 6.09 8.03
N GLY A 58 8.60 7.24 7.92
CA GLY A 58 8.34 8.12 9.06
C GLY A 58 7.55 7.41 10.15
N ILE A 59 6.39 6.88 9.79
CA ILE A 59 5.48 6.23 10.74
C ILE A 59 6.14 5.00 11.36
N LEU A 60 6.83 4.18 10.56
CA LEU A 60 7.46 2.96 11.05
C LEU A 60 8.61 3.22 12.03
N HIS A 61 9.51 4.15 11.70
CA HIS A 61 10.73 4.34 12.50
C HIS A 61 10.58 5.38 13.61
N GLN A 62 9.65 6.33 13.46
CA GLN A 62 9.55 7.51 14.33
C GLN A 62 8.11 7.78 14.81
N SER A 63 7.15 6.91 14.47
CA SER A 63 5.73 7.06 14.83
C SER A 63 5.08 8.36 14.35
N GLU A 64 5.66 9.03 13.34
CA GLU A 64 5.18 10.31 12.81
C GLU A 64 5.29 10.40 11.28
N ALA A 65 4.58 11.33 10.65
CA ALA A 65 4.84 11.70 9.26
C ALA A 65 5.93 12.78 9.19
N ARG A 66 6.82 12.71 8.20
CA ARG A 66 7.99 13.60 8.07
C ARG A 66 7.75 14.76 7.09
N ASN A 67 8.71 15.68 6.98
CA ASN A 67 8.76 16.74 5.96
C ASN A 67 7.51 17.64 5.90
N GLY A 68 6.87 17.84 7.07
CA GLY A 68 5.68 18.66 7.23
C GLY A 68 4.38 17.99 6.80
N TRP A 69 4.40 16.70 6.45
CA TRP A 69 3.20 15.93 6.15
C TRP A 69 2.34 15.74 7.39
N ARG A 70 1.02 15.85 7.20
CA ARG A 70 0.02 15.70 8.26
C ARG A 70 -1.00 14.63 7.91
N ILE A 71 -1.31 13.79 8.89
CA ILE A 71 -2.40 12.83 8.78
C ILE A 71 -3.64 13.45 9.41
N VAL A 72 -4.65 13.72 8.59
CA VAL A 72 -5.91 14.36 9.00
C VAL A 72 -7.09 13.40 8.83
N ARG A 73 -8.26 13.76 9.36
CA ARG A 73 -9.50 12.97 9.26
C ARG A 73 -10.63 13.66 8.47
N ARG A 74 -10.39 14.89 8.02
CA ARG A 74 -11.34 15.74 7.28
C ARG A 74 -10.64 16.38 6.08
N GLY A 75 -11.41 16.80 5.08
CA GLY A 75 -10.88 17.41 3.85
C GLY A 75 -10.65 16.41 2.72
N ARG A 76 -9.81 16.79 1.76
CA ARG A 76 -9.48 16.01 0.55
C ARG A 76 -8.69 14.75 0.89
N LEU A 77 -8.71 13.75 0.00
CA LEU A 77 -7.92 12.52 0.16
C LEU A 77 -6.42 12.85 0.27
N LEU A 78 -5.95 13.65 -0.68
CA LEU A 78 -4.60 14.22 -0.72
C LEU A 78 -4.71 15.72 -0.96
N ASP A 79 -4.02 16.50 -0.14
CA ASP A 79 -3.82 17.93 -0.32
C ASP A 79 -2.32 18.22 -0.33
N LYS A 80 -1.74 18.33 -1.52
CA LYS A 80 -0.29 18.54 -1.69
C LYS A 80 0.15 19.93 -1.23
N SER A 81 -0.70 20.96 -1.34
CA SER A 81 -0.32 22.33 -0.92
C SER A 81 -0.25 22.44 0.60
N ARG A 82 -1.17 21.79 1.32
CA ARG A 82 -1.17 21.72 2.79
C ARG A 82 -0.35 20.56 3.35
N LYS A 83 0.25 19.74 2.48
CA LYS A 83 0.91 18.46 2.78
C LYS A 83 0.07 17.62 3.75
N SER A 84 -1.15 17.27 3.36
CA SER A 84 -2.01 16.47 4.23
C SER A 84 -2.67 15.29 3.50
N ILE A 85 -2.85 14.21 4.25
CA ILE A 85 -3.47 12.96 3.82
C ILE A 85 -4.66 12.68 4.73
N ASN A 86 -5.84 12.49 4.16
CA ASN A 86 -7.01 12.10 4.94
C ASN A 86 -7.03 10.59 5.16
N ALA A 87 -6.69 10.15 6.37
CA ALA A 87 -6.61 8.73 6.72
C ALA A 87 -7.94 7.99 6.58
N THR A 88 -9.07 8.65 6.86
CA THR A 88 -10.40 8.03 6.77
C THR A 88 -10.79 7.75 5.33
N LYS A 89 -10.49 8.68 4.41
CA LYS A 89 -10.68 8.44 2.97
C LYS A 89 -9.69 7.39 2.48
N PHE A 90 -8.41 7.51 2.85
CA PHE A 90 -7.37 6.58 2.42
C PHE A 90 -7.70 5.12 2.76
N ILE A 91 -8.08 4.82 4.01
CA ILE A 91 -8.42 3.43 4.39
C ILE A 91 -9.67 2.91 3.66
N ARG A 92 -10.64 3.77 3.35
CA ARG A 92 -11.84 3.37 2.60
C ARG A 92 -11.51 3.04 1.16
N GLU A 93 -10.68 3.85 0.50
CA GLU A 93 -10.22 3.54 -0.86
C GLU A 93 -9.35 2.28 -0.86
N LEU A 94 -8.46 2.12 0.14
CA LEU A 94 -7.63 0.91 0.26
C LEU A 94 -8.48 -0.36 0.49
N ARG A 95 -9.55 -0.28 1.29
CA ARG A 95 -10.49 -1.38 1.45
C ARG A 95 -11.12 -1.75 0.10
N THR A 96 -11.58 -0.76 -0.66
CA THR A 96 -12.17 -0.98 -1.99
C THR A 96 -11.19 -1.70 -2.91
N ILE A 97 -9.90 -1.31 -2.89
CA ILE A 97 -8.86 -1.98 -3.67
C ILE A 97 -8.63 -3.44 -3.23
N VAL A 98 -8.68 -3.73 -1.92
CA VAL A 98 -8.59 -5.12 -1.42
C VAL A 98 -9.79 -5.95 -1.86
N ASP A 99 -10.99 -5.38 -1.81
CA ASP A 99 -12.22 -6.05 -2.25
C ASP A 99 -12.14 -6.33 -3.78
N THR A 100 -11.69 -5.37 -4.58
CA THR A 100 -11.44 -5.57 -6.02
C THR A 100 -10.39 -6.66 -6.28
N TYR A 101 -9.31 -6.72 -5.49
CA TYR A 101 -8.34 -7.81 -5.61
C TYR A 101 -8.98 -9.19 -5.35
N ALA A 102 -9.85 -9.29 -4.35
CA ALA A 102 -10.57 -10.54 -4.07
C ALA A 102 -11.45 -10.96 -5.26
N GLU A 103 -12.17 -10.02 -5.88
CA GLU A 103 -12.97 -10.29 -7.09
C GLU A 103 -12.10 -10.69 -8.29
N GLN A 104 -10.89 -10.12 -8.42
CA GLN A 104 -9.95 -10.47 -9.48
C GLN A 104 -9.44 -11.92 -9.35
N LEU A 105 -9.26 -12.43 -8.12
CA LEU A 105 -8.82 -13.81 -7.90
C LEU A 105 -9.76 -14.86 -8.51
N GLU A 106 -11.05 -14.54 -8.62
CA GLU A 106 -12.05 -15.45 -9.20
C GLU A 106 -12.05 -15.45 -10.74
N LYS A 107 -11.51 -14.39 -11.36
CA LYS A 107 -11.68 -14.11 -12.79
C LYS A 107 -10.36 -14.16 -13.58
N ASP A 108 -9.23 -13.93 -12.92
CA ASP A 108 -7.92 -13.81 -13.53
C ASP A 108 -7.00 -14.96 -13.09
N GLU A 109 -6.72 -15.87 -14.02
CA GLU A 109 -5.87 -17.04 -13.77
C GLU A 109 -4.42 -16.65 -13.43
N GLU A 110 -3.89 -15.58 -14.01
CA GLU A 110 -2.52 -15.13 -13.76
C GLU A 110 -2.40 -14.57 -12.33
N ILE A 111 -3.35 -13.73 -11.91
CA ILE A 111 -3.43 -13.22 -10.54
C ILE A 111 -3.59 -14.37 -9.55
N TRP A 112 -4.44 -15.36 -9.85
CA TRP A 112 -4.61 -16.56 -9.02
C TRP A 112 -3.32 -17.38 -8.87
N LEU A 113 -2.55 -17.55 -9.94
CA LEU A 113 -1.24 -18.24 -9.89
C LEU A 113 -0.24 -17.50 -9.00
N LYS A 114 -0.16 -16.17 -9.11
CA LYS A 114 0.70 -15.33 -8.26
C LYS A 114 0.28 -15.38 -6.79
N PHE A 115 -1.03 -15.33 -6.52
CA PHE A 115 -1.58 -15.53 -5.19
C PHE A 115 -1.16 -16.87 -4.59
N LYS A 116 -1.38 -17.99 -5.29
CA LYS A 116 -0.98 -19.33 -4.82
C LYS A 116 0.51 -19.41 -4.51
N LYS A 117 1.35 -18.83 -5.36
CA LYS A 117 2.80 -18.75 -5.14
C LYS A 117 3.14 -18.02 -3.84
N LYS A 118 2.52 -16.86 -3.59
CA LYS A 118 2.71 -16.11 -2.34
C LYS A 118 2.18 -16.90 -1.14
N MET A 119 0.97 -17.45 -1.22
CA MET A 119 0.35 -18.21 -0.13
C MET A 119 1.21 -19.41 0.28
N LYS A 120 1.75 -20.16 -0.68
CA LYS A 120 2.65 -21.28 -0.41
C LYS A 120 3.89 -20.83 0.39
N ALA A 121 4.45 -19.67 0.07
CA ALA A 121 5.56 -19.10 0.83
C ALA A 121 5.14 -18.67 2.25
N VAL A 122 3.93 -18.13 2.42
CA VAL A 122 3.38 -17.77 3.74
C VAL A 122 3.21 -19.02 4.60
N CYS A 123 2.59 -20.08 4.07
CA CYS A 123 2.41 -21.35 4.79
C CYS A 123 3.75 -21.95 5.24
N LYS A 124 4.79 -21.88 4.39
CA LYS A 124 6.12 -22.37 4.72
C LYS A 124 6.77 -21.65 5.92
N ASN A 125 6.36 -20.42 6.24
CA ASN A 125 6.89 -19.72 7.41
C ASN A 125 6.27 -20.22 8.73
N CYS A 126 5.25 -21.08 8.67
CA CYS A 126 4.58 -21.68 9.83
C CYS A 126 5.11 -23.09 10.16
N ASP A 127 5.98 -23.65 9.31
CA ASP A 127 6.71 -24.89 9.53
C ASP A 127 7.98 -24.63 10.35
#